data_AF-A0A7V7D108-F1
#
_entry.id   AF-A0A7V7D108-F1
#
_cell.length_a   1.000
_cell.length_b   1.000
_cell.length_c   1.000
_cell.angle_alpha   90.00
_cell.angle_beta   90.00
_cell.angle_gamma   90.00
#
_symmetry.space_group_name_H-M   'P 1'
#
loop_
_entity.id
_entity.type
_entity.pdbx_description
1 polymer ?
#
loop_
_entity_poly.entity_id
_entity_poly.type
_entity_poly.pdbx_seq_one_letter_code
_entity_poly.pdbx_strand_id
1 'polypeptide(L)'
;MPTPAPPPSWWVHHDWKIYRFGDKEIGIGQTELTDIEKSMPPVEDLRCELRKAAGNSGLFMAVLMLTDILEERSLVLVHDDNGLDLAANAFKKSVNTAGMIELPGVMSRKKQVVPFLAAAFNSG
;
A
#
# COMPACT_ATOMS: atom_id res chain seq x y z
N MET A 1 -16.84 3.99 -4.85
CA MET A 1 -16.57 4.64 -3.55
C MET A 1 -17.88 5.13 -2.93
N PRO A 2 -17.97 5.21 -1.59
CA PRO A 2 -19.09 5.84 -0.89
C PRO A 2 -19.28 7.32 -1.28
N THR A 3 -20.52 7.80 -1.18
CA THR A 3 -20.89 9.21 -1.34
C THR A 3 -21.63 9.68 -0.07
N PRO A 4 -21.16 10.71 0.65
CA PRO A 4 -19.98 11.54 0.36
C PRO A 4 -18.66 10.76 0.47
N ALA A 5 -17.57 11.38 0.01
CA ALA A 5 -16.23 10.79 0.05
C ALA A 5 -15.88 10.31 1.48
N PRO A 6 -15.38 9.08 1.64
CA PRO A 6 -15.17 8.52 2.96
C PRO A 6 -13.85 9.03 3.60
N PRO A 7 -13.73 8.95 4.93
CA PRO A 7 -12.51 9.38 5.64
C PRO A 7 -11.30 8.49 5.30
N PRO A 8 -10.05 8.96 5.50
CA PRO A 8 -8.82 8.20 5.22
C PRO A 8 -8.79 6.77 5.77
N SER A 9 -9.38 6.55 6.96
CA SER A 9 -9.52 5.22 7.56
C SER A 9 -10.27 4.23 6.67
N TRP A 10 -11.28 4.66 5.92
CA TRP A 10 -11.99 3.78 5.00
C TRP A 10 -11.08 3.29 3.88
N TRP A 11 -10.31 4.19 3.27
CA TRP A 11 -9.38 3.88 2.18
C TRP A 11 -8.36 2.82 2.59
N VAL A 12 -7.82 2.97 3.80
CA VAL A 12 -6.87 2.00 4.36
C VAL A 12 -7.56 0.68 4.73
N HIS A 13 -8.68 0.74 5.44
CA HIS A 13 -9.19 -0.43 6.18
C HIS A 13 -10.27 -1.26 5.47
N HIS A 14 -10.99 -0.72 4.48
CA HIS A 14 -12.17 -1.39 3.91
C HIS A 14 -11.87 -2.73 3.23
N ASP A 15 -10.70 -2.88 2.61
CA ASP A 15 -10.12 -4.17 2.19
C ASP A 15 -8.70 -4.35 2.77
N TRP A 16 -8.63 -4.36 4.10
CA TRP A 16 -7.40 -4.67 4.82
C TRP A 16 -7.19 -6.18 4.97
N LYS A 17 -5.96 -6.64 4.74
CA LYS A 17 -5.52 -8.01 5.02
C LYS A 17 -4.17 -8.00 5.71
N ILE A 18 -4.02 -8.89 6.68
CA ILE A 18 -2.75 -9.14 7.37
C ILE A 18 -2.10 -10.39 6.77
N TYR A 19 -0.80 -10.30 6.51
CA TYR A 19 0.04 -11.40 6.03
C TYR A 19 1.20 -11.60 7.00
N ARG A 20 1.48 -12.85 7.36
CA ARG A 20 2.52 -13.21 8.32
C ARG A 20 3.69 -13.89 7.62
N PHE A 21 4.90 -13.44 7.94
CA PHE A 21 6.16 -13.92 7.43
C PHE A 21 7.12 -14.17 8.60
N GLY A 22 7.15 -15.41 9.08
CA GLY A 22 7.87 -15.74 10.31
C GLY A 22 7.26 -15.04 11.52
N ASP A 23 8.07 -14.19 12.15
CA ASP A 23 7.72 -13.32 13.29
C ASP A 23 7.21 -11.94 12.87
N LYS A 24 7.32 -11.57 11.60
CA LYS A 24 6.85 -10.29 11.06
C LYS A 24 5.42 -10.40 10.53
N GLU A 25 4.61 -9.39 10.83
CA GLU A 25 3.28 -9.23 10.23
C GLU A 25 3.24 -7.95 9.41
N ILE A 26 2.67 -8.04 8.21
CA ILE A 26 2.41 -6.88 7.36
C ILE A 26 0.91 -6.73 7.13
N GLY A 27 0.43 -5.50 7.14
CA GLY A 27 -0.93 -5.17 6.75
C GLY A 27 -0.95 -4.49 5.40
N ILE A 28 -1.86 -4.91 4.52
CA ILE A 28 -2.00 -4.33 3.19
C ILE A 28 -3.48 -4.04 2.94
N GLY A 29 -3.80 -2.76 2.73
CA GLY A 29 -5.09 -2.28 2.23
C GLY A 29 -5.08 -2.21 0.70
N GLN A 30 -6.23 -2.41 0.06
CA GLN A 30 -6.39 -2.24 -1.38
C GLN A 30 -7.66 -1.42 -1.67
N THR A 31 -7.56 -0.40 -2.52
CA THR A 31 -8.72 0.38 -3.01
C THR A 31 -8.70 0.39 -4.54
N GLU A 32 -9.79 -0.06 -5.17
CA GLU A 32 -9.95 -0.03 -6.62
C GLU A 32 -10.69 1.23 -7.06
N LEU A 33 -10.14 1.90 -8.08
CA LEU A 33 -10.53 3.23 -8.55
C LEU A 33 -10.49 3.25 -10.09
N THR A 34 -11.18 4.22 -10.69
CA THR A 34 -11.11 4.49 -12.13
C THR A 34 -10.21 5.67 -12.48
N ASP A 35 -9.81 6.45 -11.48
CA ASP A 35 -8.90 7.59 -11.57
C ASP A 35 -8.36 7.86 -10.16
N ILE A 36 -7.10 7.49 -9.91
CA ILE A 36 -6.52 7.57 -8.56
C ILE A 36 -6.34 9.04 -8.16
N GLU A 37 -5.72 9.84 -9.02
CA GLU A 37 -5.28 11.20 -8.75
C GLU A 37 -6.45 12.16 -8.49
N LYS A 38 -7.62 11.95 -9.13
CA LYS A 38 -8.83 12.74 -8.85
C LYS A 38 -9.58 12.32 -7.58
N SER A 39 -9.39 11.08 -7.15
CA SER A 39 -10.24 10.47 -6.13
C SER A 39 -9.59 10.46 -4.75
N MET A 40 -8.27 10.22 -4.70
CA MET A 40 -7.58 9.96 -3.46
C MET A 40 -7.56 11.19 -2.53
N PRO A 41 -7.69 10.99 -1.21
CA PRO A 41 -7.41 12.05 -0.25
C PRO A 41 -5.92 12.41 -0.25
N PRO A 42 -5.51 13.49 0.44
CA PRO A 42 -4.11 13.86 0.56
C PRO A 42 -3.24 12.66 0.99
N VAL A 43 -2.10 12.48 0.31
CA VAL A 43 -1.17 11.36 0.57
C VAL A 43 -0.77 11.29 2.04
N GLU A 44 -0.53 12.43 2.67
CA GLU A 44 -0.10 12.47 4.07
C GLU A 44 -1.20 12.05 5.04
N ASP A 45 -2.49 12.26 4.72
CA ASP A 45 -3.60 11.77 5.54
C ASP A 45 -3.67 10.24 5.51
N LEU A 46 -3.48 9.65 4.32
CA LEU A 46 -3.38 8.20 4.15
C LEU A 46 -2.15 7.64 4.86
N ARG A 47 -1.00 8.31 4.73
CA ARG A 47 0.24 7.90 5.38
C ARG A 47 0.13 7.96 6.90
N CYS A 48 -0.51 9.00 7.44
CA CYS A 48 -0.82 9.13 8.85
C CYS A 48 -1.67 7.94 9.35
N GLU A 49 -2.70 7.56 8.59
CA GLU A 49 -3.55 6.44 8.93
C GLU A 49 -2.82 5.09 8.85
N LEU A 50 -1.96 4.90 7.85
CA LEU A 50 -1.08 3.73 7.76
C LEU A 50 -0.10 3.64 8.94
N ARG A 51 0.48 4.76 9.39
CA ARG A 51 1.34 4.80 10.58
C ARG A 51 0.59 4.36 11.84
N LYS A 52 -0.65 4.83 12.01
CA LYS A 52 -1.52 4.38 13.12
C LYS A 52 -1.82 2.88 13.02
N ALA A 53 -2.16 2.40 11.83
CA ALA A 53 -2.41 0.98 11.60
C ALA A 53 -1.20 0.11 11.96
N ALA A 54 0.01 0.54 11.55
CA ALA A 54 1.25 -0.15 11.87
C ALA A 54 1.52 -0.17 13.37
N GLY A 55 1.45 1.00 14.03
CA GLY A 55 1.74 1.14 15.46
C GLY A 55 0.76 0.41 16.37
N ASN A 56 -0.55 0.53 16.12
CA ASN A 56 -1.58 -0.07 16.96
C ASN A 56 -1.57 -1.61 16.92
N SER A 57 -1.13 -2.19 15.81
CA SER A 57 -1.16 -3.63 15.58
C SER A 57 0.23 -4.28 15.66
N GLY A 58 1.27 -3.50 15.98
CA GLY A 58 2.65 -3.98 16.00
C GLY A 58 3.13 -4.53 14.66
N LEU A 59 2.60 -4.03 13.55
CA LEU A 59 2.96 -4.52 12.21
C LEU A 59 4.36 -4.05 11.87
N PHE A 60 5.12 -4.95 11.25
CA PHE A 60 6.40 -4.61 10.64
C PHE A 60 6.22 -3.62 9.49
N MET A 61 5.13 -3.75 8.73
CA MET A 61 4.84 -2.86 7.62
C MET A 61 3.33 -2.70 7.39
N ALA A 62 2.89 -1.47 7.14
CA ALA A 62 1.56 -1.12 6.66
C ALA A 62 1.62 -0.51 5.26
N VAL A 63 0.85 -1.07 4.33
CA VAL A 63 0.85 -0.70 2.91
C VAL A 63 -0.57 -0.40 2.43
N LEU A 64 -0.73 0.59 1.57
CA LEU A 64 -1.96 0.83 0.82
C LEU A 64 -1.67 0.71 -0.67
N MET A 65 -2.47 -0.09 -1.36
CA MET A 65 -2.47 -0.26 -2.81
C MET A 65 -3.69 0.45 -3.40
N LEU A 66 -3.46 1.51 -4.17
CA LEU A 66 -4.49 2.20 -4.95
C LEU A 66 -4.42 1.68 -6.37
N THR A 67 -5.45 0.97 -6.81
CA THR A 67 -5.47 0.25 -8.08
C THR A 67 -6.37 0.98 -9.08
N ASP A 68 -5.80 1.42 -10.20
CA ASP A 68 -6.56 1.95 -11.32
C ASP A 68 -6.99 0.81 -12.25
N ILE A 69 -8.29 0.54 -12.29
CA ILE A 69 -8.86 -0.55 -13.10
C ILE A 69 -8.94 -0.22 -14.60
N LEU A 70 -8.86 1.05 -14.98
CA LEU A 70 -8.91 1.48 -16.37
C LEU A 70 -7.50 1.56 -16.99
N GLU A 71 -6.53 2.06 -16.22
CA GLU A 71 -5.13 2.15 -16.65
C GLU A 71 -4.31 0.88 -16.34
N GLU A 72 -4.92 -0.12 -15.69
CA GLU A 72 -4.29 -1.38 -15.29
C GLU A 72 -2.97 -1.17 -14.54
N ARG A 73 -2.95 -0.25 -13.58
CA ARG A 73 -1.77 0.04 -12.73
C ARG A 73 -2.15 0.17 -11.27
N SER A 74 -1.15 0.08 -10.39
CA SER A 74 -1.31 0.44 -8.99
C SER A 74 -0.27 1.43 -8.50
N LEU A 75 -0.69 2.31 -7.60
CA LEU A 75 0.17 3.12 -6.76
C LEU A 75 0.25 2.50 -5.37
N VAL A 76 1.46 2.37 -4.85
CA VAL A 76 1.70 1.77 -3.52
C VAL A 76 2.25 2.83 -2.57
N LEU A 77 1.56 3.00 -1.45
CA LEU A 77 1.94 3.89 -0.36
C LEU A 77 2.35 3.04 0.85
N VAL A 78 3.45 3.40 1.51
CA VAL A 78 3.97 2.73 2.70
C VAL A 78 3.99 3.71 3.88
N HIS A 79 3.76 3.23 5.10
CA HIS A 79 3.65 4.08 6.30
C HIS A 79 4.91 4.90 6.62
N ASP A 80 6.10 4.40 6.30
CA ASP A 80 7.38 5.06 6.59
C ASP A 80 8.39 4.91 5.43
N ASP A 81 9.48 5.67 5.52
CA ASP A 81 10.49 5.79 4.45
C ASP A 81 11.37 4.54 4.34
N ASN A 82 11.72 3.91 5.47
CA ASN A 82 12.51 2.67 5.47
C ASN A 82 11.75 1.54 4.77
N GLY A 83 10.44 1.42 5.06
CA GLY A 83 9.56 0.46 4.43
C GLY A 83 9.32 0.79 2.96
N LEU A 84 9.24 2.07 2.61
CA LEU A 84 9.14 2.53 1.23
C LEU A 84 10.36 2.12 0.41
N ASP A 85 11.57 2.33 0.93
CA ASP A 85 12.82 1.94 0.26
C ASP A 85 12.92 0.42 0.11
N LEU A 86 12.55 -0.34 1.14
CA LEU A 86 12.50 -1.81 1.08
C LEU A 86 11.51 -2.28 -0.01
N ALA A 87 10.30 -1.73 -0.03
CA ALA A 87 9.28 -2.08 -1.00
C ALA A 87 9.70 -1.68 -2.44
N ALA A 88 10.27 -0.49 -2.62
CA ALA A 88 10.75 -0.02 -3.92
C ALA A 88 11.83 -0.95 -4.49
N ASN A 89 12.77 -1.39 -3.64
CA ASN A 89 13.79 -2.36 -3.99
C ASN A 89 13.18 -3.74 -4.31
N ALA A 90 12.21 -4.20 -3.52
CA ALA A 90 11.51 -5.47 -3.72
C ALA A 90 10.80 -5.53 -5.09
N PHE A 91 10.16 -4.43 -5.49
CA PHE A 91 9.47 -4.33 -6.78
C PHE A 91 10.40 -3.95 -7.94
N LYS A 92 11.62 -3.49 -7.65
CA LYS A 92 12.55 -2.89 -8.63
C LYS A 92 11.91 -1.72 -9.39
N LYS A 93 11.25 -0.83 -8.65
CA LYS A 93 10.50 0.31 -9.18
C LYS A 93 10.91 1.60 -8.48
N SER A 94 10.72 2.72 -9.17
CA SER A 94 10.98 4.06 -8.63
C SER A 94 9.83 4.55 -7.76
N VAL A 95 10.17 5.41 -6.81
CA VAL A 95 9.23 6.21 -6.03
C VAL A 95 8.97 7.51 -6.79
N ASN A 96 7.71 7.90 -6.93
CA ASN A 96 7.34 9.16 -7.57
C ASN A 96 7.45 10.36 -6.60
N THR A 97 7.20 11.56 -7.10
CA THR A 97 7.32 12.81 -6.32
C THR A 97 6.37 12.90 -5.13
N ALA A 98 5.31 12.08 -5.11
CA ALA A 98 4.37 11.98 -4.01
C ALA A 98 4.77 10.94 -2.95
N GLY A 99 5.93 10.28 -3.10
CA GLY A 99 6.39 9.26 -2.16
C GLY A 99 5.60 7.95 -2.26
N MET A 100 5.17 7.60 -3.47
CA MET A 100 4.47 6.35 -3.80
C MET A 100 5.25 5.56 -4.86
N ILE A 101 5.16 4.23 -4.81
CA ILE A 101 5.78 3.35 -5.81
C ILE A 101 4.77 3.09 -6.93
N GLU A 102 5.21 3.25 -8.18
CA GLU A 102 4.37 2.99 -9.34
C GLU A 102 4.56 1.56 -9.85
N LEU A 103 3.46 0.80 -9.92
CA LEU A 103 3.44 -0.59 -10.34
C LEU A 103 2.54 -0.79 -11.57
N PRO A 104 3.06 -0.58 -12.80
CA PRO A 104 2.32 -0.85 -14.03
C PRO A 104 1.99 -2.34 -14.18
N GLY A 105 0.76 -2.67 -14.57
CA GLY A 105 0.29 -4.06 -14.76
C GLY A 105 0.06 -4.83 -13.46
N VAL A 106 0.17 -4.17 -12.30
CA VAL A 106 -0.06 -4.79 -10.99
C VAL A 106 -1.47 -4.46 -10.53
N MET A 107 -2.28 -5.49 -10.39
CA MET A 107 -3.70 -5.39 -10.00
C MET A 107 -4.03 -6.24 -8.78
N SER A 108 -3.22 -7.26 -8.50
CA SER A 108 -3.49 -8.24 -7.45
C SER A 108 -2.47 -8.19 -6.32
N ARG A 109 -2.91 -7.73 -5.14
CA ARG A 109 -2.14 -7.81 -3.89
C ARG A 109 -1.56 -9.20 -3.65
N LYS A 110 -2.38 -10.26 -3.73
CA LYS A 110 -1.98 -11.65 -3.38
C LYS A 110 -0.93 -12.23 -4.33
N LYS A 111 -1.01 -11.95 -5.63
CA LYS A 111 -0.13 -12.54 -6.64
C LYS A 111 1.13 -11.71 -6.91
N GLN A 112 1.03 -10.39 -6.78
CA GLN A 112 2.04 -9.47 -7.32
C GLN A 112 2.65 -8.53 -6.28
N VAL A 113 2.06 -8.39 -5.09
CA VAL A 113 2.60 -7.52 -4.03
C VAL A 113 3.19 -8.37 -2.90
N VAL A 114 2.36 -9.25 -2.33
CA VAL A 114 2.69 -10.09 -1.18
C VAL A 114 3.96 -10.94 -1.39
N PRO A 115 4.14 -11.67 -2.52
CA PRO A 115 5.33 -12.51 -2.70
C PRO A 115 6.65 -11.72 -2.80
N PHE A 116 6.62 -10.53 -3.38
CA PHE A 116 7.82 -9.70 -3.54
C PHE A 116 8.23 -9.07 -2.21
N LEU A 117 7.27 -8.56 -1.44
CA LEU A 117 7.55 -8.06 -0.09
C LEU A 117 8.07 -9.19 0.82
N ALA A 118 7.46 -10.38 0.75
CA ALA A 118 7.91 -11.55 1.49
C ALA A 118 9.38 -11.92 1.19
N ALA A 119 9.76 -11.92 -0.09
CA ALA A 119 11.13 -12.21 -0.51
C ALA A 119 12.11 -11.18 0.04
N ALA A 120 11.74 -9.90 0.07
CA ALA A 120 12.58 -8.83 0.62
C ALA A 120 12.80 -8.97 2.13
N PHE A 121 11.81 -9.47 2.90
CA PHE A 121 11.96 -9.68 4.35
C PHE A 121 12.83 -10.88 4.72
N ASN A 122 12.88 -11.90 3.86
CA ASN A 122 13.68 -13.11 4.09
C ASN A 122 15.14 -12.97 3.62
N SER A 123 15.49 -11.87 2.93
CA SER A 123 16.81 -11.65 2.35
C SER A 123 17.74 -10.80 3.22
N GLY A 124 17.34 -10.47 4.46
CA GLY A 124 18.13 -9.74 5.46
C GLY A 124 18.13 -10.47 6.79
#